data_AF-A0A1F7FJZ2-F1
#
_entry.id   AF-A0A1F7FJZ2-F1
#
_cell.length_a   1.000
_cell.length_b   1.000
_cell.length_c   1.000
_cell.angle_alpha   90.00
_cell.angle_beta   90.00
_cell.angle_gamma   90.00
#
_symmetry.space_group_name_H-M   'P 1'
#
loop_
_entity.id
_entity.type
_entity.pdbx_description
1 polymer ?
#
loop_
_entity_poly.entity_id
_entity_poly.type
_entity_poly.pdbx_seq_one_letter_code
_entity_poly.pdbx_strand_id
1 'polypeptide(L)'
;MSRSLDIIIHYVMGLRIIDTHEHLPVFEKLCEQNTDILREYLLHSFISDLRSAGMSDKSAEQARDISIPLLKRWDMVEPFWEQVRYTGYGQVLDLAARDIYGFPRIDRDTIEPLNSAFMAARKPGHFKHVLKDLSKIDISINDNIHSTGGSLDCDKTFFRSVFRLERFLFPENLNDIKSVEEEMGIRIQSLSDWIDACEEVFNTSIKNGAVALKLGLAYSRPLRFDRPRRAEASHDFNFLRDAWKKKKSVQIQDGRKLQDFMMHHVMSLANRRGLVCQFHTGHLEGAGAMLGYSDPLLLNNLFLEYPDVKFDIFHIGWPFQNHLSSLAKMFRNVFVDMCTAHIISPIAAYTILCEWLESMPLNKICAFGGDYVFVDGVYGSQLITRRNVARAIASKVDTGLINIERAKEIAEMLFIKNPKLLFGI
;
A
#
# COMPACT_ATOMS: atom_id res chain seq x y z
N MET A 1 -24.62 -6.72 20.88
CA MET A 1 -24.31 -7.02 19.46
C MET A 1 -25.46 -7.82 18.89
N SER A 2 -25.77 -7.68 17.60
CA SER A 2 -26.81 -8.51 16.97
C SER A 2 -26.30 -9.96 16.85
N ARG A 3 -27.22 -10.93 16.93
CA ARG A 3 -26.88 -12.37 16.78
C ARG A 3 -26.17 -12.65 15.45
N SER A 4 -26.51 -11.91 14.40
CA SER A 4 -25.87 -12.00 13.08
C SER A 4 -24.40 -11.58 13.15
N LEU A 5 -24.09 -10.46 13.82
CA LEU A 5 -22.72 -9.98 13.98
C LEU A 5 -21.85 -10.99 14.72
N ASP A 6 -22.34 -11.59 15.81
CA ASP A 6 -21.58 -12.57 16.58
C ASP A 6 -21.21 -13.81 15.74
N ILE A 7 -22.14 -14.29 14.91
CA ILE A 7 -21.89 -15.42 13.99
C ILE A 7 -20.89 -15.03 12.91
N ILE A 8 -21.09 -13.88 12.27
CA ILE A 8 -20.27 -13.44 11.13
C ILE A 8 -18.86 -13.08 11.60
N ILE A 9 -18.70 -12.38 12.72
CA ILE A 9 -17.38 -12.02 13.22
C ILE A 9 -16.57 -13.26 13.61
N HIS A 10 -17.20 -14.25 14.26
CA HIS A 10 -16.52 -15.51 14.57
C HIS A 10 -16.03 -16.22 13.30
N TYR A 11 -16.88 -16.28 12.27
CA TYR A 11 -16.51 -16.87 10.98
C TYR A 11 -15.38 -16.09 10.29
N VAL A 12 -15.50 -14.76 10.19
CA VAL A 12 -14.49 -13.89 9.57
C VAL A 12 -13.16 -14.01 10.28
N MET A 13 -13.10 -14.08 11.62
CA MET A 13 -11.86 -14.29 12.38
C MET A 13 -11.24 -15.67 12.16
N GLY A 14 -12.02 -16.62 11.64
CA GLY A 14 -11.57 -17.96 11.24
C GLY A 14 -10.81 -17.99 9.91
N LEU A 15 -11.07 -17.04 9.01
CA LEU A 15 -10.58 -17.08 7.63
C LEU A 15 -9.07 -16.88 7.55
N ARG A 16 -8.43 -17.68 6.68
CA ARG A 16 -7.08 -17.42 6.21
C ARG A 16 -7.14 -16.52 4.96
N ILE A 17 -6.65 -15.30 5.06
CA ILE A 17 -6.95 -14.21 4.11
C ILE A 17 -5.76 -13.91 3.20
N ILE A 18 -6.02 -13.20 2.10
CA ILE A 18 -4.99 -12.59 1.27
C ILE A 18 -4.84 -11.12 1.66
N ASP A 19 -3.59 -10.70 1.68
CA ASP A 19 -3.17 -9.34 1.94
C ASP A 19 -2.65 -8.74 0.62
N THR A 20 -3.38 -7.76 0.09
CA THR A 20 -3.19 -7.27 -1.28
C THR A 20 -2.02 -6.30 -1.44
N HIS A 21 -1.44 -5.82 -0.33
CA HIS A 21 -0.27 -4.94 -0.39
C HIS A 21 0.46 -4.80 0.95
N GLU A 22 1.79 -4.87 0.91
CA GLU A 22 2.69 -4.62 2.04
C GLU A 22 4.03 -4.01 1.58
N HIS A 23 4.76 -3.43 2.53
CA HIS A 23 6.13 -2.93 2.35
C HIS A 23 7.12 -3.60 3.33
N LEU A 24 6.82 -4.83 3.76
CA LEU A 24 7.63 -5.55 4.72
C LEU A 24 9.01 -5.92 4.14
N PRO A 25 10.04 -6.10 4.99
CA PRO A 25 11.30 -6.70 4.57
C PRO A 25 11.07 -8.05 3.87
N VAL A 26 11.56 -8.20 2.64
CA VAL A 26 11.30 -9.40 1.80
C VAL A 26 11.83 -10.71 2.37
N PHE A 27 12.74 -10.63 3.35
CA PHE A 27 13.15 -11.73 4.21
C PHE A 27 13.24 -11.22 5.65
N GLU A 28 12.80 -12.03 6.62
CA GLU A 28 12.82 -11.67 8.05
C GLU A 28 14.23 -11.28 8.55
N LYS A 29 15.28 -11.92 8.03
CA LYS A 29 16.68 -11.59 8.36
C LYS A 29 17.12 -10.19 7.94
N LEU A 30 16.35 -9.52 7.07
CA LEU A 30 16.62 -8.15 6.61
C LEU A 30 15.95 -7.08 7.50
N CYS A 31 15.17 -7.47 8.52
CA CYS A 31 14.65 -6.53 9.50
C CYS A 31 15.81 -5.79 10.20
N GLU A 32 15.66 -4.47 10.38
CA GLU A 32 16.65 -3.63 11.08
C GLU A 32 16.88 -4.14 12.51
N GLN A 33 18.11 -4.47 12.88
CA GLN A 33 18.38 -5.02 14.22
C GLN A 33 18.63 -3.92 15.26
N ASN A 34 19.06 -2.74 14.81
CA ASN A 34 19.37 -1.62 15.67
C ASN A 34 18.14 -0.71 15.84
N THR A 35 17.17 -1.18 16.63
CA THR A 35 15.88 -0.50 16.85
C THR A 35 15.29 -0.84 18.23
N ASP A 36 14.16 -0.22 18.54
CA ASP A 36 13.31 -0.50 19.70
C ASP A 36 11.84 -0.31 19.31
N ILE A 37 10.92 -0.67 20.21
CA ILE A 37 9.48 -0.61 19.94
C ILE A 37 9.03 0.79 19.48
N LEU A 38 9.57 1.85 20.07
CA LEU A 38 9.16 3.21 19.77
C LEU A 38 9.67 3.61 18.38
N ARG A 39 10.94 3.35 18.06
CA ARG A 39 11.47 3.62 16.72
C ARG A 39 10.69 2.84 15.66
N GLU A 40 10.43 1.56 15.88
CA GLU A 40 9.69 0.69 14.96
C GLU A 40 8.29 1.25 14.66
N TYR A 41 7.53 1.59 15.71
CA TYR A 41 6.16 2.09 15.57
C TYR A 41 6.08 3.50 14.98
N LEU A 42 7.20 4.24 14.96
CA LEU A 42 7.33 5.54 14.33
C LEU A 42 7.96 5.47 12.91
N LEU A 43 8.16 4.28 12.33
CA LEU A 43 8.69 4.13 10.97
C LEU A 43 7.70 4.54 9.87
N HIS A 44 6.40 4.51 10.15
CA HIS A 44 5.33 4.64 9.17
C HIS A 44 4.29 5.70 9.58
N SER A 45 3.10 5.66 8.96
CA SER A 45 2.03 6.67 9.01
C SER A 45 1.64 7.20 10.39
N PHE A 46 1.87 6.47 11.48
CA PHE A 46 1.55 6.96 12.83
C PHE A 46 2.34 8.22 13.22
N ILE A 47 3.58 8.38 12.73
CA ILE A 47 4.35 9.61 12.97
C ILE A 47 3.69 10.84 12.33
N SER A 48 2.97 10.65 11.23
CA SER A 48 2.24 11.72 10.54
C SER A 48 1.01 12.17 11.33
N ASP A 49 0.34 11.27 12.05
CA ASP A 49 -0.71 11.64 13.02
C ASP A 49 -0.13 12.48 14.16
N LEU A 50 1.01 12.07 14.74
CA LEU A 50 1.67 12.83 15.80
C LEU A 50 2.04 14.25 15.34
N ARG A 51 2.59 14.38 14.12
CA ARG A 51 2.87 15.69 13.50
C ARG A 51 1.60 16.51 13.29
N SER A 52 0.53 15.90 12.79
CA SER A 52 -0.76 16.56 12.63
C SER A 52 -1.36 17.03 13.95
N ALA A 53 -1.06 16.33 15.06
CA ALA A 53 -1.43 16.75 16.42
C ALA A 53 -0.53 17.86 17.00
N GLY A 54 0.47 18.33 16.25
CA GLY A 54 1.35 19.43 16.62
C GLY A 54 2.76 19.03 17.07
N MET A 55 3.15 17.75 16.94
CA MET A 55 4.51 17.33 17.23
C MET A 55 5.50 17.93 16.21
N SER A 56 6.55 18.59 16.69
CA SER A 56 7.56 19.17 15.79
C SER A 56 8.39 18.10 15.09
N ASP A 57 8.89 18.40 13.88
CA ASP A 57 9.79 17.49 13.16
C ASP A 57 11.04 17.14 13.95
N LYS A 58 11.61 18.12 14.67
CA LYS A 58 12.74 17.89 15.57
C LYS A 58 12.40 16.87 16.65
N SER A 59 11.24 16.99 17.30
CA SER A 59 10.79 16.03 18.30
C SER A 59 10.55 14.65 17.69
N ALA A 60 9.96 14.58 16.50
CA ALA A 60 9.73 13.33 15.77
C ALA A 60 11.05 12.62 15.37
N GLU A 61 12.07 13.37 14.98
CA GLU A 61 13.42 12.84 14.74
C GLU A 61 14.06 12.33 16.03
N GLN A 62 14.01 13.12 17.11
CA GLN A 62 14.52 12.71 18.43
C GLN A 62 13.80 11.47 18.97
N ALA A 63 12.50 11.33 18.73
CA ALA A 63 11.73 10.15 19.13
C ALA A 63 12.15 8.85 18.43
N ARG A 64 12.81 8.96 17.26
CA ARG A 64 13.37 7.81 16.53
C ARG A 64 14.86 7.59 16.79
N ASP A 65 15.53 8.53 17.46
CA ASP A 65 16.95 8.43 17.78
C ASP A 65 17.20 7.54 19.01
N ILE A 66 17.51 6.27 18.75
CA ILE A 66 17.76 5.26 19.79
C ILE A 66 18.97 5.55 20.69
N SER A 67 19.81 6.54 20.36
CA SER A 67 20.87 6.99 21.27
C SER A 67 20.31 7.73 22.49
N ILE A 68 19.07 8.20 22.40
CA ILE A 68 18.32 8.82 23.50
C ILE A 68 17.56 7.72 24.26
N PRO A 69 17.64 7.66 25.60
CA PRO A 69 16.90 6.68 26.42
C PRO A 69 15.40 6.63 26.09
N LEU A 70 14.83 5.43 26.05
CA LEU A 70 13.45 5.18 25.63
C LEU A 70 12.43 6.06 26.37
N LEU A 71 12.47 6.11 27.71
CA LEU A 71 11.56 6.95 28.48
C LEU A 71 11.68 8.45 28.17
N LYS A 72 12.89 8.94 27.86
CA LYS A 72 13.06 10.36 27.48
C LYS A 72 12.45 10.66 26.12
N ARG A 73 12.50 9.70 25.19
CA ARG A 73 11.80 9.81 23.90
C ARG A 73 10.29 9.70 24.08
N TRP A 74 9.84 8.79 24.94
CA TRP A 74 8.43 8.64 25.29
C TRP A 74 7.84 9.94 25.86
N ASP A 75 8.54 10.60 26.79
CA ASP A 75 8.09 11.88 27.37
C ASP A 75 7.85 12.98 26.29
N MET A 76 8.55 12.92 25.14
CA MET A 76 8.33 13.84 24.01
C MET A 76 7.12 13.46 23.15
N VAL A 77 6.78 12.16 23.11
CA VAL A 77 5.78 11.57 22.23
C VAL A 77 4.41 11.49 22.91
N GLU A 78 4.38 11.13 24.19
CA GLU A 78 3.18 10.83 24.97
C GLU A 78 2.08 11.89 24.86
N PRO A 79 2.36 13.21 24.98
CA PRO A 79 1.32 14.23 24.89
C PRO A 79 0.57 14.21 23.55
N PHE A 80 1.26 13.87 22.45
CA PHE A 80 0.68 13.77 21.11
C PHE A 80 0.08 12.39 20.87
N TRP A 81 0.71 11.33 21.39
CA TRP A 81 0.20 9.96 21.30
C TRP A 81 -1.22 9.87 21.85
N GLU A 82 -1.49 10.48 23.01
CA GLU A 82 -2.84 10.47 23.59
C GLU A 82 -3.88 11.22 22.73
N GLN A 83 -3.47 12.25 21.96
CA GLN A 83 -4.38 12.95 21.06
C GLN A 83 -4.78 12.09 19.85
N VAL A 84 -3.91 11.19 19.42
CA VAL A 84 -4.09 10.39 18.20
C VAL A 84 -4.33 8.91 18.49
N ARG A 85 -4.37 8.48 19.75
CA ARG A 85 -4.60 7.08 20.15
C ARG A 85 -5.82 6.45 19.49
N TYR A 86 -6.88 7.23 19.29
CA TYR A 86 -8.13 6.75 18.72
C TYR A 86 -8.23 6.88 17.19
N THR A 87 -7.20 7.41 16.52
CA THR A 87 -7.11 7.29 15.06
C THR A 87 -6.95 5.81 14.68
N GLY A 88 -7.16 5.47 13.42
CA GLY A 88 -7.02 4.07 13.00
C GLY A 88 -5.59 3.56 13.22
N TYR A 89 -4.56 4.38 12.95
CA TYR A 89 -3.17 4.03 13.23
C TYR A 89 -2.89 3.87 14.74
N GLY A 90 -3.41 4.76 15.59
CA GLY A 90 -3.24 4.61 17.05
C GLY A 90 -3.88 3.33 17.59
N GLN A 91 -5.08 2.99 17.10
CA GLN A 91 -5.76 1.74 17.46
C GLN A 91 -4.96 0.50 17.03
N VAL A 92 -4.32 0.52 15.85
CA VAL A 92 -3.48 -0.59 15.37
C VAL A 92 -2.38 -0.90 16.39
N LEU A 93 -1.68 0.12 16.87
CA LEU A 93 -0.52 -0.06 17.75
C LEU A 93 -0.94 -0.59 19.13
N ASP A 94 -2.03 -0.08 19.72
CA ASP A 94 -2.56 -0.63 20.97
C ASP A 94 -3.03 -2.08 20.82
N LEU A 95 -3.65 -2.43 19.68
CA LEU A 95 -4.05 -3.81 19.40
C LEU A 95 -2.83 -4.74 19.25
N ALA A 96 -1.78 -4.29 18.57
CA ALA A 96 -0.54 -5.05 18.45
C ALA A 96 0.14 -5.25 19.81
N ALA A 97 0.27 -4.20 20.63
CA ALA A 97 0.80 -4.29 21.98
C ALA A 97 0.04 -5.30 22.85
N ARG A 98 -1.29 -5.29 22.75
CA ARG A 98 -2.15 -6.18 23.53
C ARG A 98 -2.05 -7.63 23.09
N ASP A 99 -2.21 -7.90 21.81
CA ASP A 99 -2.43 -9.25 21.33
C ASP A 99 -1.14 -9.98 20.97
N ILE A 100 -0.06 -9.26 20.63
CA ILE A 100 1.26 -9.86 20.36
C ILE A 100 2.06 -9.97 21.66
N TYR A 101 2.02 -8.94 22.52
CA TYR A 101 2.92 -8.82 23.67
C TYR A 101 2.22 -8.87 25.04
N GLY A 102 0.89 -8.84 25.09
CA GLY A 102 0.13 -8.94 26.34
C GLY A 102 -0.02 -7.63 27.12
N PHE A 103 0.30 -6.47 26.52
CA PHE A 103 0.19 -5.16 27.16
C PHE A 103 -1.10 -4.44 26.73
N PRO A 104 -2.02 -4.08 27.66
CA PRO A 104 -3.35 -3.57 27.29
C PRO A 104 -3.36 -2.35 26.35
N ARG A 105 -2.33 -1.50 26.46
CA ARG A 105 -2.10 -0.29 25.68
C ARG A 105 -0.62 0.07 25.75
N ILE A 106 -0.20 1.03 24.94
CA ILE A 106 1.13 1.65 25.01
C ILE A 106 1.00 2.94 25.81
N ASP A 107 1.73 3.07 26.92
CA ASP A 107 1.77 4.24 27.80
C ASP A 107 3.09 4.28 28.58
N ARG A 108 3.25 5.27 29.46
CA ARG A 108 4.46 5.44 30.27
C ARG A 108 4.82 4.22 31.12
N ASP A 109 3.81 3.52 31.65
CA ASP A 109 4.01 2.38 32.55
C ASP A 109 4.32 1.09 31.78
N THR A 110 3.89 1.01 30.51
CA THR A 110 4.03 -0.18 29.67
C THR A 110 5.16 -0.09 28.65
N ILE A 111 5.66 1.09 28.28
CA ILE A 111 6.61 1.25 27.16
C ILE A 111 7.94 0.48 27.32
N GLU A 112 8.52 0.46 28.53
CA GLU A 112 9.76 -0.27 28.81
C GLU A 112 9.58 -1.80 28.86
N PRO A 113 8.60 -2.36 29.60
CA PRO A 113 8.38 -3.81 29.57
C PRO A 113 7.88 -4.29 28.20
N LEU A 114 7.09 -3.48 27.48
CA LEU A 114 6.72 -3.75 26.09
C LEU A 114 7.95 -3.81 25.18
N ASN A 115 8.87 -2.85 25.30
CA ASN A 115 10.12 -2.87 24.54
C ASN A 115 10.92 -4.15 24.81
N SER A 116 10.98 -4.59 26.07
CA SER A 116 11.69 -5.83 26.44
C SER A 116 11.06 -7.06 25.76
N ALA A 117 9.72 -7.14 25.74
CA ALA A 117 8.99 -8.21 25.06
C ALA A 117 9.18 -8.16 23.54
N PHE A 118 9.12 -6.97 22.95
CA PHE A 118 9.39 -6.71 21.54
C PHE A 118 10.77 -7.20 21.13
N MET A 119 11.82 -6.77 21.84
CA MET A 119 13.20 -7.17 21.54
C MET A 119 13.40 -8.69 21.68
N ALA A 120 12.76 -9.33 22.68
CA ALA A 120 12.82 -10.78 22.85
C ALA A 120 12.09 -11.56 21.74
N ALA A 121 11.10 -10.93 21.08
CA ALA A 121 10.36 -11.53 19.97
C ALA A 121 11.09 -11.42 18.63
N ARG A 122 12.06 -10.49 18.47
CA ARG A 122 12.87 -10.30 17.26
C ARG A 122 13.91 -11.41 17.04
N LYS A 123 13.43 -12.65 16.91
CA LYS A 123 14.21 -13.84 16.58
C LYS A 123 13.56 -14.56 15.40
N PRO A 124 14.29 -15.43 14.67
CA PRO A 124 13.74 -16.13 13.52
C PRO A 124 12.41 -16.83 13.85
N GLY A 125 11.42 -16.67 12.97
CA GLY A 125 10.07 -17.21 13.12
C GLY A 125 9.03 -16.22 13.62
N HIS A 126 9.40 -14.98 13.93
CA HIS A 126 8.46 -13.93 14.32
C HIS A 126 7.48 -13.57 13.19
N PHE A 127 7.93 -13.51 11.94
CA PHE A 127 7.07 -13.34 10.77
C PHE A 127 5.99 -14.42 10.69
N LYS A 128 6.37 -15.69 10.90
CA LYS A 128 5.40 -16.79 10.94
C LYS A 128 4.41 -16.60 12.09
N HIS A 129 4.90 -16.26 13.27
CA HIS A 129 4.04 -16.05 14.43
C HIS A 129 2.98 -14.97 14.17
N VAL A 130 3.40 -13.79 13.70
CA VAL A 130 2.48 -12.66 13.52
C VAL A 130 1.62 -12.82 12.26
N LEU A 131 2.22 -13.12 11.10
CA LEU A 131 1.48 -13.18 9.83
C LEU A 131 0.64 -14.45 9.70
N LYS A 132 1.17 -15.62 10.06
CA LYS A 132 0.46 -16.90 9.86
C LYS A 132 -0.37 -17.27 11.07
N ASP A 133 0.24 -17.29 12.25
CA ASP A 133 -0.37 -17.90 13.43
C ASP A 133 -1.42 -16.96 14.06
N LEU A 134 -1.09 -15.67 14.22
CA LEU A 134 -2.01 -14.66 14.79
C LEU A 134 -2.95 -14.05 13.74
N SER A 135 -2.40 -13.57 12.62
CA SER A 135 -3.17 -12.81 11.61
C SER A 135 -3.91 -13.70 10.61
N LYS A 136 -3.51 -14.98 10.49
CA LYS A 136 -4.03 -15.93 9.49
C LYS A 136 -3.94 -15.37 8.07
N ILE A 137 -2.80 -14.80 7.69
CA ILE A 137 -2.53 -14.34 6.32
C ILE A 137 -1.89 -15.49 5.53
N ASP A 138 -2.51 -15.86 4.40
CA ASP A 138 -2.01 -16.91 3.51
C ASP A 138 -0.79 -16.44 2.74
N ILE A 139 -0.88 -15.26 2.11
CA ILE A 139 0.17 -14.60 1.33
C ILE A 139 -0.09 -13.09 1.39
N SER A 140 0.99 -12.32 1.48
CA SER A 140 1.00 -10.87 1.28
C SER A 140 1.64 -10.53 -0.06
N ILE A 141 1.05 -9.60 -0.77
CA ILE A 141 1.63 -9.03 -1.99
C ILE A 141 2.56 -7.90 -1.56
N ASN A 142 3.86 -8.10 -1.69
CA ASN A 142 4.87 -7.20 -1.15
C ASN A 142 5.48 -6.33 -2.25
N ASP A 143 5.56 -5.03 -1.96
CA ASP A 143 6.27 -4.06 -2.76
C ASP A 143 7.56 -3.66 -2.08
N ASN A 144 8.67 -4.08 -2.68
CA ASN A 144 10.00 -3.89 -2.15
C ASN A 144 10.54 -2.48 -2.47
N ILE A 145 9.93 -1.46 -1.86
CA ILE A 145 10.28 -0.04 -2.06
C ILE A 145 11.73 0.30 -1.70
N HIS A 146 12.38 -0.52 -0.89
CA HIS A 146 13.76 -0.31 -0.44
C HIS A 146 14.80 -1.11 -1.23
N SER A 147 14.39 -1.88 -2.25
CA SER A 147 15.36 -2.60 -3.09
C SER A 147 16.08 -1.67 -4.07
N THR A 148 17.39 -1.61 -3.95
CA THR A 148 18.28 -1.08 -4.99
C THR A 148 18.38 -2.13 -6.09
N GLY A 149 17.71 -1.92 -7.23
CA GLY A 149 17.87 -2.77 -8.43
C GLY A 149 16.68 -3.64 -8.82
N GLY A 150 15.47 -3.40 -8.29
CA GLY A 150 14.24 -4.00 -8.82
C GLY A 150 14.11 -5.52 -8.67
N SER A 151 14.90 -6.15 -7.79
CA SER A 151 14.78 -7.58 -7.52
C SER A 151 13.41 -7.93 -6.93
N LEU A 152 12.78 -8.95 -7.52
CA LEU A 152 11.51 -9.50 -7.07
C LEU A 152 11.68 -10.71 -6.14
N ASP A 153 12.91 -11.03 -5.75
CA ASP A 153 13.18 -12.13 -4.83
C ASP A 153 12.65 -11.82 -3.42
N CYS A 154 12.03 -12.82 -2.82
CA CYS A 154 11.39 -12.72 -1.51
C CYS A 154 11.12 -14.12 -0.95
N ASP A 155 10.88 -14.19 0.36
CA ASP A 155 10.43 -15.42 1.00
C ASP A 155 9.03 -15.80 0.51
N LYS A 156 8.96 -16.77 -0.40
CA LYS A 156 7.72 -17.22 -1.04
C LYS A 156 6.73 -17.88 -0.08
N THR A 157 7.14 -18.15 1.17
CA THR A 157 6.24 -18.57 2.26
C THR A 157 5.31 -17.45 2.69
N PHE A 158 5.78 -16.20 2.60
CA PHE A 158 5.03 -15.02 3.03
C PHE A 158 4.58 -14.19 1.84
N PHE A 159 5.40 -14.08 0.80
CA PHE A 159 5.28 -12.99 -0.15
C PHE A 159 5.13 -13.43 -1.61
N ARG A 160 4.44 -12.58 -2.37
CA ARG A 160 4.54 -12.44 -3.84
C ARG A 160 4.89 -11.01 -4.14
N SER A 161 5.69 -10.75 -5.16
CA SER A 161 6.23 -9.41 -5.39
C SER A 161 5.41 -8.66 -6.45
N VAL A 162 5.33 -7.34 -6.31
CA VAL A 162 4.89 -6.44 -7.39
C VAL A 162 6.07 -5.75 -8.04
N PHE A 163 5.87 -5.31 -9.28
CA PHE A 163 6.86 -4.56 -10.02
C PHE A 163 6.48 -3.08 -10.08
N ARG A 164 7.29 -2.23 -9.45
CA ARG A 164 7.09 -0.79 -9.39
C ARG A 164 7.62 -0.10 -10.65
N LEU A 165 6.81 0.79 -11.24
CA LEU A 165 7.05 1.35 -12.58
C LEU A 165 7.79 2.68 -12.58
N GLU A 166 7.82 3.38 -11.44
CA GLU A 166 8.17 4.78 -11.31
C GLU A 166 9.54 5.10 -11.86
N ARG A 167 10.52 4.19 -11.68
CA ARG A 167 11.88 4.38 -12.20
C ARG A 167 11.92 4.61 -13.72
N PHE A 168 10.97 4.06 -14.48
CA PHE A 168 10.87 4.23 -15.93
C PHE A 168 10.02 5.41 -16.36
N LEU A 169 9.01 5.73 -15.56
CA LEU A 169 8.10 6.83 -15.85
C LEU A 169 8.76 8.16 -15.49
N PHE A 170 9.40 8.21 -14.33
CA PHE A 170 9.98 9.40 -13.73
C PHE A 170 11.38 9.12 -13.17
N PRO A 171 12.40 8.92 -14.03
CA PRO A 171 13.78 8.97 -13.58
C PRO A 171 14.07 10.37 -13.02
N GLU A 172 14.65 10.44 -11.83
CA GLU A 172 14.89 11.70 -11.09
C GLU A 172 16.29 12.24 -11.35
N ASN A 173 17.23 11.36 -11.69
CA ASN A 173 18.63 11.72 -11.88
C ASN A 173 19.39 10.72 -12.79
N LEU A 174 20.65 11.05 -13.11
CA LEU A 174 21.50 10.17 -13.94
C LEU A 174 21.84 8.83 -13.29
N ASN A 175 21.82 8.71 -11.97
CA ASN A 175 22.10 7.43 -11.31
C ASN A 175 20.95 6.45 -11.55
N ASP A 176 19.71 6.92 -11.69
CA ASP A 176 18.58 6.05 -12.02
C ASP A 176 18.79 5.43 -13.41
N ILE A 177 19.18 6.24 -14.41
CA ILE A 177 19.53 5.74 -15.74
C ILE A 177 20.71 4.76 -15.67
N LYS A 178 21.79 5.12 -14.94
CA LYS A 178 22.96 4.25 -14.80
C LYS A 178 22.63 2.92 -14.12
N SER A 179 21.73 2.91 -13.15
CA SER A 179 21.31 1.67 -12.48
C SER A 179 20.65 0.70 -13.47
N VAL A 180 19.87 1.22 -14.42
CA VAL A 180 19.28 0.42 -15.50
C VAL A 180 20.35 0.00 -16.52
N GLU A 181 21.29 0.88 -16.87
CA GLU A 181 22.44 0.51 -17.73
C GLU A 181 23.25 -0.65 -17.13
N GLU A 182 23.50 -0.62 -15.82
CA GLU A 182 24.24 -1.65 -15.07
C GLU A 182 23.46 -2.96 -14.98
N GLU A 183 22.15 -2.90 -14.67
CA GLU A 183 21.25 -4.07 -14.63
C GLU A 183 21.17 -4.77 -15.98
N MET A 184 21.10 -3.99 -17.07
CA MET A 184 20.88 -4.50 -18.42
C MET A 184 22.17 -4.74 -19.23
N GLY A 185 23.31 -4.22 -18.78
CA GLY A 185 24.57 -4.27 -19.52
C GLY A 185 24.55 -3.48 -20.84
N ILE A 186 23.73 -2.43 -20.93
CA ILE A 186 23.58 -1.58 -22.14
C ILE A 186 23.97 -0.13 -21.87
N ARG A 187 24.01 0.70 -22.92
CA ARG A 187 24.08 2.16 -22.81
C ARG A 187 22.79 2.79 -23.29
N ILE A 188 22.29 3.77 -22.55
CA ILE A 188 21.03 4.45 -22.80
C ILE A 188 21.34 5.86 -23.32
N GLN A 189 21.27 6.02 -24.64
CA GLN A 189 21.63 7.26 -25.34
C GLN A 189 20.44 7.96 -26.00
N SER A 190 19.26 7.35 -25.97
CA SER A 190 18.06 7.89 -26.59
C SER A 190 16.80 7.44 -25.85
N LEU A 191 15.67 8.05 -26.20
CA LEU A 191 14.36 7.57 -25.75
C LEU A 191 14.10 6.13 -26.24
N SER A 192 14.59 5.75 -27.42
CA SER A 192 14.44 4.37 -27.92
C SER A 192 15.11 3.38 -26.96
N ASP A 193 16.36 3.63 -26.57
CA ASP A 193 17.09 2.74 -25.65
C ASP A 193 16.39 2.65 -24.29
N TRP A 194 15.80 3.76 -23.82
CA TRP A 194 15.02 3.79 -22.57
C TRP A 194 13.74 2.96 -22.65
N ILE A 195 13.03 3.03 -23.78
CA ILE A 195 11.84 2.22 -24.06
C ILE A 195 12.22 0.74 -24.09
N ASP A 196 13.26 0.39 -24.84
CA ASP A 196 13.71 -1.01 -24.99
C ASP A 196 14.16 -1.58 -23.63
N ALA A 197 14.89 -0.80 -22.84
CA ALA A 197 15.25 -1.18 -21.47
C ALA A 197 14.02 -1.38 -20.57
N CYS A 198 13.03 -0.49 -20.67
CA CYS A 198 11.78 -0.59 -19.93
C CYS A 198 11.02 -1.86 -20.30
N GLU A 199 10.88 -2.17 -21.59
CA GLU A 199 10.21 -3.39 -22.04
C GLU A 199 10.92 -4.66 -21.55
N GLU A 200 12.25 -4.71 -21.66
CA GLU A 200 13.01 -5.90 -21.28
C GLU A 200 12.95 -6.16 -19.77
N VAL A 201 13.11 -5.11 -18.96
CA VAL A 201 12.94 -5.20 -17.51
C VAL A 201 11.50 -5.59 -17.16
N PHE A 202 10.51 -4.96 -17.78
CA PHE A 202 9.11 -5.31 -17.58
C PHE A 202 8.85 -6.80 -17.89
N ASN A 203 9.34 -7.30 -19.01
CA ASN A 203 9.23 -8.71 -19.41
C ASN A 203 9.90 -9.64 -18.40
N THR A 204 11.10 -9.29 -17.98
CA THR A 204 11.88 -10.05 -17.01
C THR A 204 11.18 -10.09 -15.65
N SER A 205 10.64 -8.97 -15.19
CA SER A 205 9.88 -8.87 -13.93
C SER A 205 8.65 -9.78 -13.94
N ILE A 206 7.86 -9.78 -15.02
CA ILE A 206 6.71 -10.67 -15.15
C ILE A 206 7.15 -12.15 -15.19
N LYS A 207 8.21 -12.46 -15.94
CA LYS A 207 8.77 -13.83 -16.01
C LYS A 207 9.27 -14.31 -14.65
N ASN A 208 9.81 -13.42 -13.83
CA ASN A 208 10.30 -13.69 -12.47
C ASN A 208 9.18 -13.71 -11.41
N GLY A 209 7.91 -13.63 -11.83
CA GLY A 209 6.76 -13.86 -10.97
C GLY A 209 6.21 -12.62 -10.29
N ALA A 210 6.40 -11.42 -10.86
CA ALA A 210 5.60 -10.26 -10.46
C ALA A 210 4.11 -10.54 -10.69
N VAL A 211 3.29 -10.39 -9.65
CA VAL A 211 1.84 -10.66 -9.71
C VAL A 211 1.02 -9.44 -10.10
N ALA A 212 1.61 -8.25 -9.97
CA ALA A 212 1.02 -6.98 -10.41
C ALA A 212 2.11 -5.93 -10.69
N LEU A 213 1.68 -4.84 -11.31
CA LEU A 213 2.42 -3.59 -11.41
C LEU A 213 1.98 -2.66 -10.26
N LYS A 214 2.87 -1.78 -9.80
CA LYS A 214 2.53 -0.78 -8.78
C LYS A 214 2.93 0.61 -9.22
N LEU A 215 2.08 1.59 -8.86
CA LEU A 215 2.28 3.00 -9.09
C LEU A 215 1.90 3.84 -7.86
N GLY A 216 2.84 4.68 -7.40
CA GLY A 216 2.72 5.67 -6.34
C GLY A 216 2.91 7.12 -6.82
N LEU A 217 2.77 7.42 -8.11
CA LEU A 217 3.03 8.75 -8.67
C LEU A 217 2.15 9.89 -8.12
N ALA A 218 1.04 9.56 -7.45
CA ALA A 218 0.13 10.54 -6.87
C ALA A 218 0.80 11.47 -5.83
N TYR A 219 1.89 11.02 -5.19
CA TYR A 219 2.70 11.83 -4.28
C TYR A 219 3.35 13.03 -4.97
N SER A 220 3.61 12.93 -6.28
CA SER A 220 4.47 13.88 -6.99
C SER A 220 3.73 14.61 -8.11
N ARG A 221 2.68 14.02 -8.69
CA ARG A 221 1.94 14.62 -9.82
C ARG A 221 0.48 14.11 -9.93
N PRO A 222 -0.41 14.87 -10.61
CA PRO A 222 -1.74 14.38 -10.92
C PRO A 222 -1.70 13.05 -11.68
N LEU A 223 -2.57 12.11 -11.29
CA LEU A 223 -2.83 10.82 -11.96
C LEU A 223 -3.58 10.96 -13.30
N ARG A 224 -3.29 12.04 -14.04
CA ARG A 224 -3.80 12.30 -15.37
C ARG A 224 -2.66 12.21 -16.36
N PHE A 225 -2.74 11.29 -17.32
CA PHE A 225 -1.70 11.06 -18.31
C PHE A 225 -2.25 11.42 -19.68
N ASP A 226 -1.74 12.48 -20.31
CA ASP A 226 -2.17 12.82 -21.67
C ASP A 226 -1.45 11.93 -22.69
N ARG A 227 -1.80 12.05 -23.98
CA ARG A 227 -1.23 11.22 -25.06
C ARG A 227 -0.26 12.03 -25.94
N PRO A 228 0.94 12.37 -25.47
CA PRO A 228 1.90 13.14 -26.26
C PRO A 228 2.44 12.33 -27.43
N ARG A 229 2.95 13.05 -28.43
CA ARG A 229 3.69 12.45 -29.54
C ARG A 229 5.05 11.96 -29.05
N ARG A 230 5.56 10.89 -29.67
CA ARG A 230 6.90 10.35 -29.37
C ARG A 230 8.01 11.41 -29.47
N ALA A 231 7.89 12.35 -30.41
CA ALA A 231 8.86 13.44 -30.55
C ALA A 231 8.91 14.38 -29.32
N GLU A 232 7.78 14.62 -28.67
CA GLU A 232 7.69 15.45 -27.46
C GLU A 232 8.31 14.72 -26.26
N ALA A 233 8.01 13.43 -26.10
CA ALA A 233 8.67 12.60 -25.10
C ALA A 233 10.18 12.50 -25.32
N SER A 234 10.62 12.42 -26.57
CA SER A 234 12.06 12.37 -26.90
C SER A 234 12.75 13.70 -26.61
N HIS A 235 12.04 14.83 -26.77
CA HIS A 235 12.54 16.13 -26.39
C HIS A 235 12.75 16.21 -24.87
N ASP A 236 11.73 15.86 -24.08
CA ASP A 236 11.81 15.83 -22.61
C ASP A 236 12.94 14.92 -22.12
N PHE A 237 13.08 13.71 -22.68
CA PHE A 237 14.16 12.78 -22.31
C PHE A 237 15.55 13.39 -22.51
N ASN A 238 15.79 14.02 -23.67
CA ASN A 238 17.06 14.67 -23.97
C ASN A 238 17.29 15.89 -23.06
N PHE A 239 16.25 16.68 -22.82
CA PHE A 239 16.29 17.84 -21.93
C PHE A 239 16.70 17.45 -20.51
N LEU A 240 16.02 16.46 -19.92
CA LEU A 240 16.30 15.98 -18.55
C LEU A 240 17.74 15.49 -18.44
N ARG A 241 18.17 14.65 -19.38
CA ARG A 241 19.53 14.12 -19.39
C ARG A 241 20.58 15.23 -19.48
N ASP A 242 20.37 16.24 -20.31
CA ASP A 242 21.28 17.37 -20.45
C ASP A 242 21.28 18.26 -19.20
N ALA A 243 20.12 18.45 -18.57
CA ALA A 243 20.00 19.17 -17.31
C ALA A 243 20.79 18.46 -16.19
N TRP A 244 20.63 17.15 -16.03
CA TRP A 244 21.37 16.38 -15.03
C TRP A 244 22.88 16.34 -15.29
N LYS A 245 23.32 16.21 -16.56
CA LYS A 245 24.75 16.31 -16.91
C LYS A 245 25.34 17.66 -16.51
N LYS A 246 24.54 18.73 -16.62
CA LYS A 246 24.90 20.09 -16.19
C LYS A 246 24.62 20.36 -14.71
N LYS A 247 24.23 19.33 -13.93
CA LYS A 247 23.84 19.43 -12.51
C LYS A 247 22.79 20.52 -12.25
N LYS A 248 21.89 20.74 -13.20
CA LYS A 248 20.73 21.62 -13.02
C LYS A 248 19.64 20.89 -12.26
N SER A 249 18.97 21.62 -11.38
CA SER A 249 17.73 21.13 -10.75
C SER A 249 16.66 20.98 -11.82
N VAL A 250 15.96 19.85 -11.80
CA VAL A 250 14.77 19.57 -12.62
C VAL A 250 13.60 19.33 -11.67
N GLN A 251 12.43 19.81 -12.07
CA GLN A 251 11.18 19.56 -11.39
C GLN A 251 10.44 18.42 -12.08
N ILE A 252 9.55 17.73 -11.37
CA ILE A 252 8.75 16.65 -11.95
C ILE A 252 7.95 17.10 -13.19
N GLN A 253 7.53 18.35 -13.25
CA GLN A 253 6.81 18.91 -14.38
C GLN A 253 7.67 19.04 -15.66
N ASP A 254 9.00 19.11 -15.54
CA ASP A 254 9.92 19.33 -16.67
C ASP A 254 10.04 18.10 -17.60
N GLY A 255 9.54 16.94 -17.15
CA GLY A 255 9.53 15.68 -17.90
C GLY A 255 8.13 15.14 -18.18
N ARG A 256 7.09 15.98 -18.13
CA ARG A 256 5.70 15.52 -18.12
C ARG A 256 5.32 14.73 -19.38
N LYS A 257 5.82 15.12 -20.56
CA LYS A 257 5.50 14.40 -21.81
C LYS A 257 6.23 13.07 -21.88
N LEU A 258 7.45 12.97 -21.33
CA LEU A 258 8.12 11.69 -21.17
C LEU A 258 7.34 10.75 -20.25
N GLN A 259 6.94 11.23 -19.06
CA GLN A 259 6.20 10.42 -18.08
C GLN A 259 4.88 9.91 -18.65
N ASP A 260 4.12 10.78 -19.30
CA ASP A 260 2.84 10.45 -19.92
C ASP A 260 3.02 9.43 -21.06
N PHE A 261 4.02 9.64 -21.92
CA PHE A 261 4.35 8.70 -22.98
C PHE A 261 4.72 7.32 -22.44
N MET A 262 5.62 7.26 -21.44
CA MET A 262 6.05 6.00 -20.84
C MET A 262 4.91 5.31 -20.11
N MET A 263 3.99 6.05 -19.49
CA MET A 263 2.79 5.47 -18.86
C MET A 263 1.93 4.78 -19.91
N HIS A 264 1.63 5.44 -21.03
CA HIS A 264 0.86 4.82 -22.10
C HIS A 264 1.60 3.62 -22.72
N HIS A 265 2.92 3.70 -22.84
CA HIS A 265 3.72 2.57 -23.31
C HIS A 265 3.59 1.34 -22.40
N VAL A 266 3.76 1.51 -21.08
CA VAL A 266 3.62 0.40 -20.11
C VAL A 266 2.18 -0.10 -20.02
N MET A 267 1.18 0.77 -20.07
CA MET A 267 -0.23 0.34 -20.08
C MET A 267 -0.57 -0.45 -21.34
N SER A 268 0.00 -0.11 -22.48
CA SER A 268 -0.15 -0.90 -23.72
C SER A 268 0.42 -2.32 -23.56
N LEU A 269 1.58 -2.47 -22.90
CA LEU A 269 2.14 -3.79 -22.57
C LEU A 269 1.24 -4.56 -21.60
N ALA A 270 0.79 -3.90 -20.53
CA ALA A 270 -0.10 -4.48 -19.54
C ALA A 270 -1.44 -4.94 -20.15
N ASN A 271 -2.01 -4.14 -21.06
CA ASN A 271 -3.27 -4.45 -21.74
C ASN A 271 -3.15 -5.72 -22.59
N ARG A 272 -2.06 -5.87 -23.36
CA ARG A 272 -1.83 -7.08 -24.17
C ARG A 272 -1.76 -8.37 -23.34
N ARG A 273 -1.48 -8.26 -22.04
CA ARG A 273 -1.27 -9.39 -21.12
C ARG A 273 -2.36 -9.53 -20.07
N GLY A 274 -3.33 -8.61 -20.02
CA GLY A 274 -4.38 -8.62 -19.00
C GLY A 274 -3.87 -8.46 -17.56
N LEU A 275 -2.79 -7.70 -17.36
CA LEU A 275 -2.13 -7.56 -16.05
C LEU A 275 -2.93 -6.69 -15.08
N VAL A 276 -2.63 -6.86 -13.79
CA VAL A 276 -3.08 -5.98 -12.71
C VAL A 276 -2.13 -4.80 -12.56
N CYS A 277 -2.67 -3.61 -12.40
CA CYS A 277 -1.90 -2.42 -12.04
C CYS A 277 -2.52 -1.72 -10.83
N GLN A 278 -1.76 -1.69 -9.74
CA GLN A 278 -2.13 -1.06 -8.48
C GLN A 278 -1.82 0.44 -8.52
N PHE A 279 -2.83 1.28 -8.27
CA PHE A 279 -2.70 2.73 -8.22
C PHE A 279 -2.95 3.24 -6.81
N HIS A 280 -1.96 3.95 -6.26
CA HIS A 280 -2.13 4.72 -5.04
C HIS A 280 -3.07 5.90 -5.28
N THR A 281 -4.22 5.94 -4.60
CA THR A 281 -5.21 7.04 -4.72
C THR A 281 -5.67 7.51 -3.34
N GLY A 282 -6.28 8.70 -3.24
CA GLY A 282 -6.74 9.23 -1.97
C GLY A 282 -5.61 9.68 -1.03
N HIS A 283 -5.65 9.26 0.23
CA HIS A 283 -4.72 9.70 1.27
C HIS A 283 -3.25 9.43 0.88
N LEU A 284 -2.39 10.40 1.17
CA LEU A 284 -0.96 10.36 0.92
C LEU A 284 -0.27 10.54 2.27
N GLU A 285 0.65 9.63 2.60
CA GLU A 285 1.43 9.66 3.84
C GLU A 285 2.32 10.92 3.90
N GLY A 286 2.45 11.50 5.09
CA GLY A 286 3.24 12.71 5.30
C GLY A 286 2.51 14.01 4.96
N ALA A 287 3.24 15.12 5.09
CA ALA A 287 2.74 16.46 4.79
C ALA A 287 3.48 17.02 3.56
N GLY A 288 2.72 17.43 2.54
CA GLY A 288 3.29 18.16 1.40
C GLY A 288 2.80 17.73 0.03
N ALA A 289 2.19 16.54 -0.10
CA ALA A 289 1.61 16.12 -1.36
C ALA A 289 0.24 16.80 -1.61
N MET A 290 -0.06 17.05 -2.88
CA MET A 290 -1.35 17.65 -3.27
C MET A 290 -2.43 16.56 -3.33
N LEU A 291 -3.38 16.59 -2.40
CA LEU A 291 -4.46 15.59 -2.34
C LEU A 291 -5.24 15.47 -3.67
N GLY A 292 -5.45 16.58 -4.39
CA GLY A 292 -6.13 16.53 -5.69
C GLY A 292 -5.41 15.71 -6.76
N TYR A 293 -4.12 15.39 -6.58
CA TYR A 293 -3.36 14.57 -7.51
C TYR A 293 -3.76 13.10 -7.47
N SER A 294 -4.33 12.67 -6.36
CA SER A 294 -4.70 11.29 -6.07
C SER A 294 -6.20 11.01 -6.30
N ASP A 295 -6.96 11.95 -6.88
CA ASP A 295 -8.37 11.73 -7.24
C ASP A 295 -8.46 10.65 -8.34
N PRO A 296 -9.16 9.52 -8.09
CA PRO A 296 -9.28 8.44 -9.06
C PRO A 296 -9.97 8.85 -10.37
N LEU A 297 -10.74 9.95 -10.40
CA LEU A 297 -11.31 10.47 -11.67
C LEU A 297 -10.24 10.83 -12.70
N LEU A 298 -9.04 11.18 -12.26
CA LEU A 298 -7.94 11.55 -13.16
C LEU A 298 -7.48 10.38 -14.04
N LEU A 299 -7.67 9.14 -13.57
CA LEU A 299 -7.31 7.90 -14.27
C LEU A 299 -8.32 7.48 -15.35
N ASN A 300 -9.45 8.18 -15.47
CA ASN A 300 -10.55 7.81 -16.37
C ASN A 300 -10.10 7.60 -17.83
N ASN A 301 -9.11 8.36 -18.31
CA ASN A 301 -8.59 8.16 -19.66
C ASN A 301 -7.81 6.86 -19.82
N LEU A 302 -7.11 6.38 -18.78
CA LEU A 302 -6.44 5.08 -18.84
C LEU A 302 -7.46 3.93 -18.81
N PHE A 303 -8.53 4.06 -18.02
CA PHE A 303 -9.58 3.03 -17.93
C PHE A 303 -10.28 2.81 -19.27
N LEU A 304 -10.60 3.90 -19.98
CA LEU A 304 -11.21 3.88 -21.31
C LEU A 304 -10.30 3.27 -22.37
N GLU A 305 -9.01 3.61 -22.32
CA GLU A 305 -8.07 3.26 -23.38
C GLU A 305 -7.51 1.84 -23.25
N TYR A 306 -7.42 1.33 -22.03
CA TYR A 306 -6.80 0.02 -21.72
C TYR A 306 -7.82 -0.92 -21.06
N PRO A 307 -8.85 -1.37 -21.80
CA PRO A 307 -9.97 -2.13 -21.24
C PRO A 307 -9.59 -3.52 -20.69
N ASP A 308 -8.42 -4.05 -21.05
CA ASP A 308 -7.95 -5.36 -20.61
C ASP A 308 -6.99 -5.28 -19.41
N VAL A 309 -6.49 -4.09 -19.06
CA VAL A 309 -5.74 -3.87 -17.80
C VAL A 309 -6.70 -3.92 -16.63
N LYS A 310 -6.41 -4.72 -15.61
CA LYS A 310 -7.16 -4.72 -14.35
C LYS A 310 -6.60 -3.62 -13.44
N PHE A 311 -7.27 -2.49 -13.40
CA PHE A 311 -6.90 -1.36 -12.55
C PHE A 311 -7.34 -1.61 -11.12
N ASP A 312 -6.40 -1.75 -10.22
CA ASP A 312 -6.63 -1.99 -8.80
C ASP A 312 -6.41 -0.68 -8.02
N ILE A 313 -7.49 -0.08 -7.51
CA ILE A 313 -7.48 1.28 -6.99
C ILE A 313 -7.52 1.28 -5.46
N PHE A 314 -6.43 1.77 -4.86
CA PHE A 314 -6.17 1.64 -3.43
C PHE A 314 -6.90 2.64 -2.54
N HIS A 315 -6.92 2.31 -1.24
CA HIS A 315 -7.28 3.19 -0.14
C HIS A 315 -8.69 3.75 -0.24
N ILE A 316 -9.58 3.00 -0.90
CA ILE A 316 -10.93 3.43 -1.31
C ILE A 316 -10.94 4.78 -2.05
N GLY A 317 -9.79 5.30 -2.48
CA GLY A 317 -9.63 6.68 -2.93
C GLY A 317 -9.92 7.75 -1.88
N TRP A 318 -9.91 7.47 -0.57
CA TRP A 318 -10.36 8.42 0.47
C TRP A 318 -9.65 9.79 0.38
N PRO A 319 -10.38 10.94 0.36
CA PRO A 319 -11.81 11.11 0.61
C PRO A 319 -12.72 11.07 -0.64
N PHE A 320 -12.20 10.60 -1.78
CA PHE A 320 -12.90 10.50 -3.07
C PHE A 320 -13.65 9.18 -3.28
N GLN A 321 -14.00 8.44 -2.23
CA GLN A 321 -14.54 7.08 -2.36
C GLN A 321 -15.82 6.99 -3.22
N ASN A 322 -16.65 8.03 -3.26
CA ASN A 322 -17.85 8.05 -4.12
C ASN A 322 -17.50 8.21 -5.61
N HIS A 323 -16.40 8.90 -5.94
CA HIS A 323 -15.88 8.93 -7.30
C HIS A 323 -15.46 7.52 -7.72
N LEU A 324 -14.73 6.83 -6.84
CA LEU A 324 -14.30 5.46 -7.08
C LEU A 324 -15.49 4.49 -7.23
N SER A 325 -16.52 4.61 -6.38
CA SER A 325 -17.79 3.85 -6.51
C SER A 325 -18.36 3.97 -7.93
N SER A 326 -18.42 5.19 -8.45
CA SER A 326 -18.96 5.46 -9.78
C SER A 326 -18.10 4.82 -10.88
N LEU A 327 -16.77 5.00 -10.80
CA LEU A 327 -15.83 4.44 -11.77
C LEU A 327 -15.87 2.91 -11.80
N ALA A 328 -15.80 2.25 -10.65
CA ALA A 328 -15.85 0.80 -10.61
C ALA A 328 -17.25 0.22 -10.93
N LYS A 329 -18.32 1.03 -10.92
CA LYS A 329 -19.63 0.64 -11.46
C LYS A 329 -19.69 0.80 -12.98
N MET A 330 -19.04 1.83 -13.53
CA MET A 330 -19.01 2.12 -14.97
C MET A 330 -18.09 1.19 -15.75
N PHE A 331 -16.93 0.85 -15.19
CA PHE A 331 -15.84 0.20 -15.92
C PHE A 331 -15.66 -1.26 -15.49
N ARG A 332 -15.68 -2.20 -16.44
CA ARG A 332 -15.46 -3.63 -16.16
C ARG A 332 -14.09 -3.93 -15.52
N ASN A 333 -13.12 -3.06 -15.78
CA ASN A 333 -11.71 -3.27 -15.52
C ASN A 333 -11.17 -2.46 -14.32
N VAL A 334 -12.04 -1.77 -13.57
CA VAL A 334 -11.66 -1.00 -12.36
C VAL A 334 -12.12 -1.74 -11.11
N PHE A 335 -11.17 -2.21 -10.30
CA PHE A 335 -11.35 -2.91 -9.04
C PHE A 335 -11.10 -1.95 -7.87
N VAL A 336 -11.76 -2.19 -6.74
CA VAL A 336 -11.62 -1.37 -5.54
C VAL A 336 -10.89 -2.18 -4.46
N ASP A 337 -9.83 -1.59 -3.94
CA ASP A 337 -9.03 -2.18 -2.88
C ASP A 337 -9.12 -1.32 -1.61
N MET A 338 -9.47 -1.98 -0.51
CA MET A 338 -9.58 -1.38 0.82
C MET A 338 -8.24 -1.40 1.59
N CYS A 339 -7.13 -1.71 0.90
CA CYS A 339 -5.77 -1.53 1.38
C CYS A 339 -5.62 -0.22 2.18
N THR A 340 -5.17 -0.30 3.43
CA THR A 340 -5.03 0.83 4.39
C THR A 340 -6.33 1.56 4.75
N ALA A 341 -7.43 1.39 4.03
CA ALA A 341 -8.64 2.22 4.19
C ALA A 341 -9.23 2.11 5.60
N HIS A 342 -9.21 0.90 6.17
CA HIS A 342 -9.72 0.62 7.51
C HIS A 342 -8.93 1.28 8.64
N ILE A 343 -7.71 1.75 8.37
CA ILE A 343 -6.84 2.41 9.36
C ILE A 343 -6.61 3.90 9.04
N ILE A 344 -6.79 4.33 7.79
CA ILE A 344 -6.93 5.74 7.43
C ILE A 344 -8.21 6.30 8.06
N SER A 345 -9.33 5.62 7.86
CA SER A 345 -10.61 5.99 8.46
C SER A 345 -11.48 4.74 8.65
N PRO A 346 -11.46 4.12 9.85
CA PRO A 346 -12.27 2.94 10.14
C PRO A 346 -13.75 3.13 9.81
N ILE A 347 -14.29 4.33 10.07
CA ILE A 347 -15.70 4.65 9.81
C ILE A 347 -15.99 4.86 8.32
N ALA A 348 -15.11 5.52 7.56
CA ALA A 348 -15.32 5.70 6.13
C ALA A 348 -15.26 4.36 5.40
N ALA A 349 -14.31 3.50 5.76
CA ALA A 349 -14.18 2.16 5.20
C ALA A 349 -15.40 1.27 5.51
N TYR A 350 -15.91 1.30 6.74
CA TYR A 350 -17.16 0.62 7.09
C TYR A 350 -18.36 1.16 6.28
N THR A 351 -18.49 2.48 6.20
CA THR A 351 -19.63 3.14 5.55
C THR A 351 -19.65 2.84 4.05
N ILE A 352 -18.51 2.99 3.38
CA ILE A 352 -18.44 2.75 1.94
C ILE A 352 -18.62 1.26 1.61
N LEU A 353 -18.13 0.34 2.45
CA LEU A 353 -18.37 -1.09 2.23
C LEU A 353 -19.85 -1.43 2.36
N CYS A 354 -20.57 -0.84 3.32
CA CYS A 354 -22.02 -0.98 3.40
C CYS A 354 -22.72 -0.54 2.10
N GLU A 355 -22.26 0.53 1.47
CA GLU A 355 -22.78 1.00 0.18
C GLU A 355 -22.38 0.05 -0.97
N TRP A 356 -21.12 -0.36 -1.05
CA TRP A 356 -20.59 -1.21 -2.13
C TRP A 356 -21.25 -2.59 -2.20
N LEU A 357 -21.60 -3.17 -1.04
CA LEU A 357 -22.33 -4.44 -0.97
C LEU A 357 -23.71 -4.39 -1.67
N GLU A 358 -24.26 -3.20 -1.90
CA GLU A 358 -25.55 -3.00 -2.58
C GLU A 358 -25.40 -2.34 -3.96
N SER A 359 -24.35 -1.55 -4.17
CA SER A 359 -24.19 -0.72 -5.36
C SER A 359 -23.25 -1.30 -6.42
N MET A 360 -22.37 -2.25 -6.06
CA MET A 360 -21.29 -2.72 -6.94
C MET A 360 -21.24 -4.26 -7.07
N PRO A 361 -20.67 -4.80 -8.17
CA PRO A 361 -20.42 -6.22 -8.27
C PRO A 361 -19.43 -6.70 -7.18
N LEU A 362 -19.85 -7.68 -6.38
CA LEU A 362 -19.08 -8.19 -5.24
C LEU A 362 -17.70 -8.73 -5.62
N ASN A 363 -17.51 -9.18 -6.87
CA ASN A 363 -16.23 -9.72 -7.36
C ASN A 363 -15.16 -8.66 -7.62
N LYS A 364 -15.46 -7.38 -7.38
CA LYS A 364 -14.57 -6.25 -7.66
C LYS A 364 -13.97 -5.63 -6.40
N ILE A 365 -14.26 -6.18 -5.24
CA ILE A 365 -13.89 -5.61 -3.94
C ILE A 365 -12.84 -6.50 -3.27
N CYS A 366 -11.68 -5.94 -2.97
CA CYS A 366 -10.67 -6.53 -2.10
C CYS A 366 -10.75 -5.87 -0.72
N ALA A 367 -10.95 -6.65 0.34
CA ALA A 367 -11.20 -6.10 1.67
C ALA A 367 -9.94 -5.72 2.45
N PHE A 368 -8.76 -6.24 2.11
CA PHE A 368 -7.59 -6.09 2.94
C PHE A 368 -6.27 -6.00 2.17
N GLY A 369 -5.52 -4.95 2.47
CA GLY A 369 -4.08 -4.81 2.30
C GLY A 369 -3.55 -4.00 3.48
N GLY A 370 -2.45 -4.41 4.09
CA GLY A 370 -1.96 -3.76 5.31
C GLY A 370 -1.14 -2.49 5.05
N ASP A 371 -0.32 -2.48 4.00
CA ASP A 371 0.52 -1.35 3.56
C ASP A 371 1.50 -0.86 4.64
N TYR A 372 2.08 -1.79 5.41
CA TYR A 372 3.01 -1.53 6.48
C TYR A 372 4.46 -1.91 6.12
N VAL A 373 5.39 -1.23 6.77
CA VAL A 373 6.84 -1.54 6.72
C VAL A 373 7.32 -2.40 7.89
N PHE A 374 6.44 -2.72 8.84
CA PHE A 374 6.72 -3.55 10.02
C PHE A 374 5.55 -4.47 10.36
N VAL A 375 5.87 -5.66 10.91
CA VAL A 375 4.91 -6.78 11.00
C VAL A 375 3.77 -6.56 12.01
N ASP A 376 4.05 -5.84 13.11
CA ASP A 376 3.06 -5.59 14.16
C ASP A 376 1.87 -4.74 13.65
N GLY A 377 2.16 -3.81 12.73
CA GLY A 377 1.15 -2.97 12.08
C GLY A 377 0.14 -3.79 11.29
N VAL A 378 0.62 -4.84 10.60
CA VAL A 378 -0.21 -5.78 9.84
C VAL A 378 -1.25 -6.45 10.73
N TYR A 379 -0.84 -6.90 11.92
CA TYR A 379 -1.74 -7.58 12.86
C TYR A 379 -2.90 -6.67 13.31
N GLY A 380 -2.60 -5.45 13.76
CA GLY A 380 -3.66 -4.54 14.20
C GLY A 380 -4.56 -4.12 13.05
N SER A 381 -3.99 -3.89 11.85
CA SER A 381 -4.72 -3.49 10.65
C SER A 381 -5.73 -4.54 10.18
N GLN A 382 -5.30 -5.81 10.08
CA GLN A 382 -6.20 -6.89 9.68
C GLN A 382 -7.33 -7.09 10.71
N LEU A 383 -7.05 -6.89 12.00
CA LEU A 383 -8.05 -7.07 13.06
C LEU A 383 -9.17 -6.02 12.96
N ILE A 384 -8.80 -4.74 12.74
CA ILE A 384 -9.76 -3.65 12.50
C ILE A 384 -10.56 -3.93 11.21
N THR A 385 -9.87 -4.36 10.15
CA THR A 385 -10.50 -4.72 8.87
C THR A 385 -11.55 -5.82 9.04
N ARG A 386 -11.20 -6.95 9.68
CA ARG A 386 -12.13 -8.04 9.95
C ARG A 386 -13.35 -7.60 10.74
N ARG A 387 -13.17 -6.75 11.76
CA ARG A 387 -14.27 -6.18 12.54
C ARG A 387 -15.20 -5.33 11.67
N ASN A 388 -14.64 -4.46 10.84
CA ASN A 388 -15.41 -3.58 9.96
C ASN A 388 -16.17 -4.35 8.88
N VAL A 389 -15.51 -5.32 8.21
CA VAL A 389 -16.14 -6.17 7.19
C VAL A 389 -17.26 -7.02 7.80
N ALA A 390 -17.02 -7.65 8.97
CA ALA A 390 -18.05 -8.41 9.66
C ALA A 390 -19.27 -7.55 10.01
N ARG A 391 -19.05 -6.33 10.50
CA ARG A 391 -20.13 -5.36 10.79
C ARG A 391 -20.91 -4.99 9.52
N ALA A 392 -20.21 -4.69 8.42
CA ALA A 392 -20.86 -4.28 7.18
C ALA A 392 -21.74 -5.41 6.62
N ILE A 393 -21.22 -6.64 6.58
CA ILE A 393 -21.98 -7.81 6.10
C ILE A 393 -23.13 -8.15 7.06
N ALA A 394 -22.91 -8.10 8.38
CA ALA A 394 -23.96 -8.36 9.36
C ALA A 394 -25.13 -7.40 9.24
N SER A 395 -24.86 -6.12 8.93
CA SER A 395 -25.93 -5.15 8.67
C SER A 395 -26.86 -5.59 7.54
N LYS A 396 -26.34 -6.30 6.53
CA LYS A 396 -27.14 -6.81 5.40
C LYS A 396 -27.98 -8.03 5.76
N VAL A 397 -27.56 -8.79 6.77
CA VAL A 397 -28.39 -9.86 7.35
C VAL A 397 -29.50 -9.27 8.20
N ASP A 398 -29.17 -8.26 9.01
CA ASP A 398 -30.13 -7.61 9.91
C ASP A 398 -31.26 -6.89 9.14
N THR A 399 -30.98 -6.37 7.94
CA THR A 399 -32.00 -5.80 7.04
C THR A 399 -32.75 -6.84 6.20
N GLY A 400 -32.38 -8.12 6.29
CA GLY A 400 -32.98 -9.21 5.50
C GLY A 400 -32.55 -9.25 4.04
N LEU A 401 -31.55 -8.47 3.63
CA LEU A 401 -31.04 -8.47 2.24
C LEU A 401 -30.35 -9.79 1.88
N ILE A 402 -29.61 -10.37 2.83
CA ILE A 402 -28.92 -11.66 2.66
C ILE A 402 -29.13 -12.53 3.90
N ASN A 403 -28.96 -13.85 3.75
CA ASN A 403 -28.93 -14.77 4.88
C ASN A 403 -27.49 -14.98 5.40
N ILE A 404 -27.35 -15.70 6.52
CA ILE A 404 -26.06 -15.98 7.17
C ILE A 404 -25.10 -16.75 6.26
N GLU A 405 -25.58 -17.71 5.48
CA GLU A 405 -24.68 -18.49 4.60
C GLU A 405 -24.13 -17.62 3.47
N ARG A 406 -24.98 -16.78 2.87
CA ARG A 406 -24.53 -15.80 1.88
C ARG A 406 -23.57 -14.77 2.48
N ALA A 407 -23.76 -14.36 3.73
CA ALA A 407 -22.83 -13.48 4.44
C ALA A 407 -21.44 -14.10 4.57
N LYS A 408 -21.34 -15.40 4.90
CA LYS A 408 -20.07 -16.13 4.95
C LYS A 408 -19.41 -16.21 3.57
N GLU A 409 -20.18 -16.54 2.54
CA GLU A 409 -19.68 -16.57 1.15
C GLU A 409 -19.12 -15.22 0.72
N ILE A 410 -19.81 -14.12 1.04
CA ILE A 410 -19.34 -12.76 0.75
C ILE A 410 -18.03 -12.49 1.49
N ALA A 411 -17.91 -12.85 2.76
CA ALA A 411 -16.66 -12.69 3.49
C ALA A 411 -15.50 -13.45 2.81
N GLU A 412 -15.72 -14.70 2.37
CA GLU A 412 -14.71 -15.45 1.60
C GLU A 412 -14.38 -14.76 0.26
N MET A 413 -15.37 -14.17 -0.42
CA MET A 413 -15.12 -13.44 -1.66
C MET A 413 -14.18 -12.28 -1.42
N LEU A 414 -14.51 -11.40 -0.47
CA LEU A 414 -13.78 -10.16 -0.22
C LEU A 414 -12.34 -10.38 0.27
N PHE A 415 -12.13 -11.41 1.11
CA PHE A 415 -10.83 -11.67 1.72
C PHE A 415 -9.96 -12.68 0.97
N ILE A 416 -10.55 -13.53 0.13
CA ILE A 416 -9.85 -14.70 -0.44
C ILE A 416 -10.09 -14.79 -1.94
N LYS A 417 -11.33 -15.01 -2.38
CA LYS A 417 -11.59 -15.40 -3.78
C LYS A 417 -11.29 -14.26 -4.75
N ASN A 418 -11.72 -13.03 -4.40
CA ASN A 418 -11.49 -11.85 -5.23
C ASN A 418 -10.00 -11.52 -5.37
N PRO A 419 -9.22 -11.36 -4.28
CA PRO A 419 -7.80 -11.08 -4.42
C PRO A 419 -7.03 -12.23 -5.10
N LYS A 420 -7.32 -13.51 -4.80
CA LYS A 420 -6.71 -14.64 -5.54
C LYS A 420 -6.97 -14.58 -7.03
N LEU A 421 -8.21 -14.27 -7.42
CA LEU A 421 -8.59 -14.16 -8.83
C LEU A 421 -7.97 -12.94 -9.52
N LEU A 422 -7.91 -11.81 -8.82
CA LEU A 422 -7.35 -10.56 -9.35
C LEU A 422 -5.87 -10.76 -9.68
N PHE A 423 -5.09 -11.24 -8.69
CA PHE A 423 -3.63 -11.36 -8.76
C PHE A 423 -3.12 -12.71 -9.29
N GLY A 424 -3.99 -13.71 -9.47
CA GLY A 424 -3.62 -15.03 -10.02
C GLY A 424 -2.71 -15.84 -9.08
N ILE A 425 -3.00 -15.83 -7.77
CA ILE A 425 -2.18 -16.46 -6.73
C ILE A 425 -2.86 -17.61 -5.98
#